data_AF-A0A1G9W8C6-F1
#
_entry.id   AF-A0A1G9W8C6-F1
#
_cell.length_a   1.000
_cell.length_b   1.000
_cell.length_c   1.000
_cell.angle_alpha   90.00
_cell.angle_beta   90.00
_cell.angle_gamma   90.00
#
_symmetry.space_group_name_H-M   'P 1'
#
loop_
_entity.id
_entity.type
_entity.pdbx_description
1 polymer ?
#
loop_
_entity_poly.entity_id
_entity_poly.type
_entity_poly.pdbx_seq_one_letter_code
_entity_poly.pdbx_strand_id
1 'polypeptide(L)'
;MQRTEIDGIAAFWAEGPKPFAGRITFHIGTADETLPQRGLTELVHSLVADALTSPDTAPRVHWGSVVELTDTAFWAEGEPDRVAALLTRVCRTLADPPADALPRVTRRLQATLDCAAPDPAAEHHHIRHGYRGYGRTAFDRPHLAQHTPDDIRTWATRHFVRGNAALSLTGPPPPGLHLPLPDGPRHTRPPQRPTPHVGGHWYEHGHEAGHTLSVSFVMPTTHHRPALTIALDRIAREQHTGDGSLGDLDLRADLTGDGRTLALITATTDEHGAAAAATTLDTTLRTLAQHGPTPQEIDTYRTTGLEDLDNPACTRALVDFTADDHTAGHDHLDLPSLRAFLHTLTPDTVRATLADYPRTALLGMPRHTAPTPDTPLTPLPPLPAGTLTTADEYRPRLRSPLTRRTRLYIGDEGITQWWPDGAVTIPWYGVAGLSTDETGTATLYGENGACITYHPDWYRSGDGIHDRIRWHVPPRLHFRERGGEPI
;
A
#
# COMPACT_ATOMS: atom_id res chain seq x y z
N MET A 1 -8.96 -18.86 22.49
CA MET A 1 -8.17 -17.62 22.49
C MET A 1 -8.46 -16.85 23.76
N GLN A 2 -7.46 -16.22 24.35
CA GLN A 2 -7.58 -15.41 25.56
C GLN A 2 -7.14 -13.97 25.29
N ARG A 3 -7.73 -13.01 26.00
CA ARG A 3 -7.37 -11.60 25.96
C ARG A 3 -6.92 -11.16 27.34
N THR A 4 -5.80 -10.45 27.39
CA THR A 4 -5.22 -9.83 28.58
C THR A 4 -4.68 -8.44 28.21
N GLU A 5 -4.13 -7.73 29.18
CA GLU A 5 -3.52 -6.41 29.00
C GLU A 5 -2.12 -6.40 29.64
N ILE A 6 -1.16 -5.80 28.94
CA ILE A 6 0.23 -5.68 29.38
C ILE A 6 0.66 -4.23 29.18
N ASP A 7 0.93 -3.52 30.27
CA ASP A 7 1.29 -2.10 30.27
C ASP A 7 0.33 -1.18 29.49
N GLY A 8 -0.96 -1.53 29.45
CA GLY A 8 -2.00 -0.79 28.70
C GLY A 8 -2.15 -1.21 27.24
N ILE A 9 -1.45 -2.26 26.79
CA ILE A 9 -1.52 -2.81 25.43
C ILE A 9 -2.37 -4.08 25.46
N ALA A 10 -3.31 -4.20 24.53
CA ALA A 10 -4.10 -5.42 24.38
C ALA A 10 -3.22 -6.59 23.94
N ALA A 11 -3.28 -7.70 24.66
CA ALA A 11 -2.53 -8.91 24.38
C ALA A 11 -3.48 -10.10 24.12
N PHE A 12 -3.32 -10.74 22.97
CA PHE A 12 -4.09 -11.89 22.53
C PHE A 12 -3.21 -13.12 22.50
N TRP A 13 -3.70 -14.23 23.03
CA TRP A 13 -2.90 -15.45 23.06
C TRP A 13 -3.72 -16.74 23.03
N ALA A 14 -3.06 -17.79 22.57
CA ALA A 14 -3.56 -19.15 22.58
C ALA A 14 -2.36 -20.11 22.63
N GLU A 15 -2.55 -21.28 23.22
CA GLU A 15 -1.52 -22.32 23.26
C GLU A 15 -1.24 -22.82 21.84
N GLY A 16 -0.08 -22.47 21.29
CA GLY A 16 0.36 -22.84 19.96
C GLY A 16 1.53 -23.83 19.98
N PRO A 17 1.98 -24.31 18.80
CA PRO A 17 3.16 -25.15 18.71
C PRO A 17 4.41 -24.38 19.14
N LYS A 18 5.41 -25.13 19.60
CA LYS A 18 6.76 -24.59 19.84
C LYS A 18 7.47 -24.30 18.50
N PRO A 19 8.41 -23.34 18.46
CA PRO A 19 8.85 -22.48 19.57
C PRO A 19 7.81 -21.43 19.98
N PHE A 20 7.95 -20.87 21.18
CA PHE A 20 7.10 -19.75 21.61
C PHE A 20 7.35 -18.55 20.70
N ALA A 21 6.29 -17.91 20.24
CA ALA A 21 6.32 -16.77 19.34
C ALA A 21 5.56 -15.60 19.95
N GLY A 22 6.09 -14.40 19.74
CA GLY A 22 5.41 -13.16 20.10
C GLY A 22 5.60 -12.12 19.00
N ARG A 23 4.52 -11.38 18.69
CA ARG A 23 4.52 -10.30 17.71
C ARG A 23 3.82 -9.07 18.30
N ILE A 24 4.42 -7.92 18.10
CA ILE A 24 3.78 -6.62 18.36
C ILE A 24 3.48 -5.94 17.03
N THR A 25 2.22 -5.56 16.84
CA THR A 25 1.75 -4.85 15.64
C THR A 25 1.32 -3.43 16.01
N PHE A 26 1.57 -2.49 15.10
CA PHE A 26 1.10 -1.11 15.17
C PHE A 26 0.26 -0.78 13.93
N HIS A 27 -0.89 -0.13 14.09
CA HIS A 27 -1.70 0.34 12.96
C HIS A 27 -1.12 1.62 12.35
N ILE A 28 0.03 1.47 11.71
CA ILE A 28 0.75 2.52 10.99
C ILE A 28 1.59 1.87 9.89
N GLY A 29 1.45 2.33 8.66
CA GLY A 29 2.21 1.81 7.52
C GLY A 29 2.61 2.92 6.55
N THR A 30 3.04 2.53 5.35
CA THR A 30 3.45 3.47 4.30
C THR A 30 2.28 4.33 3.78
N ALA A 31 1.05 3.83 3.86
CA ALA A 31 -0.17 4.55 3.46
C ALA A 31 -0.47 5.83 4.26
N ASP A 32 0.08 5.93 5.48
CA ASP A 32 -0.26 7.01 6.41
C ASP A 32 0.63 8.25 6.23
N GLU A 33 1.65 8.14 5.39
CA GLU A 33 2.59 9.20 5.06
C GLU A 33 1.99 10.16 4.02
N THR A 34 2.13 11.47 4.24
CA THR A 34 1.95 12.46 3.17
C THR A 34 3.18 12.50 2.26
N LEU A 35 3.10 13.11 1.08
CA LEU A 35 4.26 13.15 0.15
C LEU A 35 5.54 13.70 0.81
N PRO A 36 5.53 14.82 1.57
CA PRO A 36 6.71 15.31 2.29
C PRO A 36 7.18 14.45 3.47
N GLN A 37 6.39 13.47 3.88
CA GLN A 37 6.64 12.58 5.02
C GLN A 37 7.04 11.17 4.57
N ARG A 38 7.15 10.92 3.26
CA ARG A 38 7.38 9.58 2.72
C ARG A 38 8.70 9.00 3.25
N GLY A 39 8.63 7.76 3.72
CA GLY A 39 9.75 7.02 4.27
C GLY A 39 9.99 7.20 5.77
N LEU A 40 9.19 8.01 6.49
CA LEU A 40 9.36 8.17 7.94
C LEU A 40 9.10 6.87 8.72
N THR A 41 8.08 6.10 8.35
CA THR A 41 7.77 4.82 9.01
C THR A 41 8.90 3.81 8.76
N GLU A 42 9.39 3.72 7.53
CA GLU A 42 10.52 2.85 7.16
C GLU A 42 11.82 3.26 7.85
N LEU A 43 12.08 4.57 8.04
CA LEU A 43 13.25 5.05 8.77
C LEU A 43 13.16 4.71 10.27
N VAL A 44 12.01 4.93 10.91
CA VAL A 44 11.81 4.54 12.32
C VAL A 44 12.01 3.03 12.48
N HIS A 45 11.40 2.23 11.62
CA HIS A 45 11.57 0.78 11.59
C HIS A 45 13.05 0.38 11.42
N SER A 46 13.73 0.98 10.45
CA SER A 46 15.13 0.68 10.16
C SER A 46 16.08 1.08 11.30
N LEU A 47 15.77 2.15 12.05
CA LEU A 47 16.50 2.54 13.26
C LEU A 47 16.35 1.49 14.37
N VAL A 48 15.14 0.96 14.55
CA VAL A 48 14.90 -0.15 15.50
C VAL A 48 15.67 -1.39 15.05
N ALA A 49 15.57 -1.78 13.78
CA ALA A 49 16.28 -2.94 13.25
C ALA A 49 17.81 -2.81 13.37
N ASP A 50 18.37 -1.61 13.13
CA ASP A 50 19.79 -1.33 13.30
C ASP A 50 20.24 -1.45 14.77
N ALA A 51 19.43 -0.92 15.70
CA ALA A 51 19.70 -1.07 17.12
C ALA A 51 19.71 -2.55 17.52
N LEU A 52 18.77 -3.35 17.01
CA LEU A 52 18.68 -4.78 17.32
C LEU A 52 19.82 -5.62 16.71
N THR A 53 20.37 -5.23 15.56
CA THR A 53 21.41 -5.99 14.85
C THR A 53 22.85 -5.63 15.26
N SER A 54 23.04 -4.61 16.11
CA SER A 54 24.36 -4.19 16.55
C SER A 54 25.10 -5.35 17.27
N PRO A 55 26.36 -5.69 16.90
CA PRO A 55 27.07 -6.91 17.36
C PRO A 55 27.09 -7.11 18.87
N ASP A 56 27.23 -6.03 19.64
CA ASP A 56 27.26 -6.05 21.11
C ASP A 56 25.90 -6.38 21.75
N THR A 57 24.84 -6.32 20.96
CA THR A 57 23.46 -6.38 21.42
C THR A 57 22.58 -7.35 20.61
N ALA A 58 23.16 -8.07 19.65
CA ALA A 58 22.41 -8.92 18.75
C ALA A 58 21.61 -9.98 19.54
N PRO A 59 20.29 -10.08 19.34
CA PRO A 59 19.46 -11.01 20.08
C PRO A 59 19.82 -12.46 19.74
N ARG A 60 19.88 -13.32 20.77
CA ARG A 60 20.05 -14.78 20.60
C ARG A 60 18.69 -15.47 20.46
N VAL A 61 17.85 -14.93 19.59
CA VAL A 61 16.49 -15.39 19.29
C VAL A 61 16.21 -15.13 17.81
N HIS A 62 15.43 -16.00 17.16
CA HIS A 62 14.98 -15.74 15.80
C HIS A 62 13.99 -14.58 15.84
N TRP A 63 14.17 -13.58 14.99
CA TRP A 63 13.30 -12.41 14.96
C TRP A 63 13.20 -11.85 13.56
N GLY A 64 12.13 -11.11 13.32
CA GLY A 64 11.92 -10.38 12.08
C GLY A 64 11.04 -9.17 12.32
N SER A 65 10.87 -8.39 11.26
CA SER A 65 10.07 -7.17 11.29
C SER A 65 9.66 -6.78 9.88
N VAL A 66 8.57 -6.05 9.75
CA VAL A 66 8.03 -5.61 8.46
C VAL A 66 7.33 -4.26 8.60
N VAL A 67 7.39 -3.47 7.53
CA VAL A 67 6.53 -2.29 7.32
C VAL A 67 5.66 -2.62 6.12
N GLU A 68 4.36 -2.74 6.36
CA GLU A 68 3.36 -3.02 5.32
C GLU A 68 2.69 -1.71 4.89
N LEU A 69 1.74 -1.83 3.96
CA LEU A 69 0.89 -0.72 3.53
C LEU A 69 0.21 -0.03 4.74
N THR A 70 -0.32 -0.83 5.65
CA THR A 70 -1.23 -0.34 6.70
C THR A 70 -0.73 -0.52 8.13
N ASP A 71 0.27 -1.36 8.34
CA ASP A 71 0.71 -1.79 9.66
C ASP A 71 2.23 -2.00 9.70
N THR A 72 2.81 -1.89 10.89
CA THR A 72 4.23 -2.16 11.14
C THR A 72 4.33 -3.19 12.25
N ALA A 73 5.13 -4.24 12.08
CA ALA A 73 5.22 -5.31 13.05
C ALA A 73 6.66 -5.77 13.33
N PHE A 74 6.88 -6.24 14.56
CA PHE A 74 8.11 -6.89 15.00
C PHE A 74 7.74 -8.21 15.69
N TRP A 75 8.48 -9.27 15.42
CA TRP A 75 8.22 -10.58 16.03
C TRP A 75 9.50 -11.31 16.41
N ALA A 76 9.37 -12.24 17.36
CA ALA A 76 10.44 -13.15 17.73
C ALA A 76 9.92 -14.54 18.09
N GLU A 77 10.78 -15.54 17.93
CA GLU A 77 10.51 -16.95 18.14
C GLU A 77 11.65 -17.63 18.90
N GLY A 78 11.33 -18.30 20.01
CA GLY A 78 12.30 -19.05 20.80
C GLY A 78 11.86 -19.24 22.24
N GLU A 79 12.81 -19.06 23.17
CA GLU A 79 12.53 -19.10 24.61
C GLU A 79 11.68 -17.90 25.05
N PRO A 80 10.61 -18.10 25.86
CA PRO A 80 9.68 -17.04 26.27
C PRO A 80 10.36 -15.78 26.82
N ASP A 81 11.35 -15.92 27.70
CA ASP A 81 12.07 -14.80 28.30
C ASP A 81 12.89 -14.01 27.26
N ARG A 82 13.41 -14.68 26.22
CA ARG A 82 14.17 -14.03 25.15
C ARG A 82 13.25 -13.28 24.19
N VAL A 83 12.08 -13.85 23.89
CA VAL A 83 11.04 -13.16 23.11
C VAL A 83 10.57 -11.93 23.85
N ALA A 84 10.27 -12.05 25.16
CA ALA A 84 9.90 -10.92 26.00
C ALA A 84 10.96 -9.82 26.02
N ALA A 85 12.23 -10.18 26.25
CA ALA A 85 13.33 -9.23 26.27
C ALA A 85 13.50 -8.49 24.93
N LEU A 86 13.31 -9.16 23.80
CA LEU A 86 13.38 -8.53 22.48
C LEU A 86 12.22 -7.54 22.29
N LEU A 87 10.98 -7.93 22.60
CA LEU A 87 9.81 -7.05 22.46
C LEU A 87 9.87 -5.84 23.39
N THR A 88 10.35 -6.01 24.62
CA THR A 88 10.65 -4.88 25.53
C THR A 88 11.66 -3.92 24.92
N ARG A 89 12.71 -4.46 24.27
CA ARG A 89 13.75 -3.67 23.63
C ARG A 89 13.23 -2.92 22.39
N VAL A 90 12.40 -3.57 21.57
CA VAL A 90 11.69 -2.92 20.44
C VAL A 90 10.92 -1.72 20.96
N CYS A 91 10.06 -1.90 21.98
CA CYS A 91 9.24 -0.83 22.53
C CYS A 91 10.08 0.32 23.10
N ARG A 92 11.19 0.01 23.80
CA ARG A 92 12.10 1.03 24.31
C ARG A 92 12.77 1.84 23.19
N THR A 93 13.18 1.16 22.12
CA THR A 93 13.82 1.80 20.97
C THR A 93 12.83 2.65 20.18
N LEU A 94 11.57 2.22 20.08
CA LEU A 94 10.51 3.02 19.49
C LEU A 94 10.18 4.27 20.31
N ALA A 95 10.21 4.17 21.64
CA ALA A 95 9.97 5.30 22.53
C ALA A 95 11.09 6.36 22.48
N ASP A 96 12.33 5.95 22.20
CA ASP A 96 13.48 6.83 22.03
C ASP A 96 14.40 6.34 20.89
N PRO A 97 14.07 6.65 19.62
CA PRO A 97 14.83 6.16 18.47
C PRO A 97 16.27 6.71 18.45
N PRO A 98 17.28 5.89 18.12
CA PRO A 98 18.70 6.29 18.13
C PRO A 98 19.02 7.24 16.97
N ALA A 99 18.77 8.53 17.17
CA ALA A 99 18.92 9.57 16.16
C ALA A 99 20.33 9.68 15.57
N ASP A 100 21.37 9.31 16.31
CA ASP A 100 22.76 9.30 15.86
C ASP A 100 23.02 8.26 14.75
N ALA A 101 22.22 7.19 14.69
CA ALA A 101 22.27 6.18 13.65
C ALA A 101 21.62 6.62 12.33
N LEU A 102 20.82 7.69 12.33
CA LEU A 102 19.99 8.12 11.19
C LEU A 102 20.79 8.26 9.88
N PRO A 103 21.93 8.96 9.80
CA PRO A 103 22.66 9.10 8.53
C PRO A 103 23.11 7.76 7.93
N ARG A 104 23.51 6.80 8.78
CA ARG A 104 23.92 5.46 8.35
C ARG A 104 22.72 4.64 7.89
N VAL A 105 21.63 4.68 8.65
CA VAL A 105 20.39 3.96 8.36
C VAL A 105 19.76 4.47 7.06
N THR A 106 19.62 5.78 6.89
CA THR A 106 19.15 6.41 5.66
C THR A 106 19.94 5.95 4.44
N ARG A 107 21.29 5.94 4.52
CA ARG A 107 22.13 5.50 3.39
C ARG A 107 21.86 4.06 2.98
N ARG A 108 21.74 3.16 3.97
CA ARG A 108 21.45 1.74 3.71
C ARG A 108 20.05 1.54 3.16
N LEU A 109 19.05 2.21 3.73
CA LEU A 109 17.68 2.14 3.24
C LEU A 109 17.60 2.65 1.80
N GLN A 110 18.24 3.80 1.50
CA GLN A 110 18.32 4.30 0.12
C GLN A 110 18.93 3.27 -0.83
N ALA A 111 20.05 2.64 -0.46
CA ALA A 111 20.67 1.61 -1.30
C ALA A 111 19.76 0.40 -1.51
N THR A 112 18.94 0.03 -0.53
CA THR A 112 17.92 -1.03 -0.69
C THR A 112 16.83 -0.60 -1.65
N LEU A 113 16.34 0.65 -1.54
CA LEU A 113 15.31 1.20 -2.42
C LEU A 113 15.79 1.33 -3.87
N ASP A 114 17.04 1.76 -4.07
CA ASP A 114 17.67 1.89 -5.40
C ASP A 114 17.78 0.53 -6.13
N CYS A 115 17.69 -0.59 -5.40
CA CYS A 115 17.71 -1.95 -5.95
C CYS A 115 16.33 -2.64 -5.91
N ALA A 116 15.30 -1.99 -5.39
CA ALA A 116 13.98 -2.58 -5.29
C ALA A 116 13.33 -2.67 -6.68
N ALA A 117 12.66 -3.79 -6.96
CA ALA A 117 11.77 -3.87 -8.11
C ALA A 117 10.56 -2.96 -7.87
N PRO A 118 9.94 -2.40 -8.93
CA PRO A 118 8.69 -1.68 -8.78
C PRO A 118 7.62 -2.55 -8.16
N ASP A 119 6.75 -1.92 -7.38
CA ASP A 119 5.60 -2.56 -6.78
C ASP A 119 4.36 -2.30 -7.65
N PRO A 120 3.81 -3.31 -8.35
CA PRO A 120 2.58 -3.17 -9.12
C PRO A 120 1.41 -2.70 -8.26
N ALA A 121 1.41 -3.02 -6.95
CA ALA A 121 0.36 -2.56 -6.05
C ALA A 121 0.36 -1.05 -5.91
N ALA A 122 1.53 -0.43 -5.79
CA ALA A 122 1.67 1.01 -5.72
C ALA A 122 1.09 1.69 -6.97
N GLU A 123 1.39 1.19 -8.16
CA GLU A 123 0.86 1.74 -9.43
C GLU A 123 -0.68 1.60 -9.51
N HIS A 124 -1.23 0.45 -9.13
CA HIS A 124 -2.67 0.25 -9.06
C HIS A 124 -3.34 1.19 -8.06
N HIS A 125 -2.74 1.37 -6.88
CA HIS A 125 -3.20 2.32 -5.89
C HIS A 125 -3.15 3.75 -6.43
N HIS A 126 -2.11 4.13 -7.16
CA HIS A 126 -1.97 5.45 -7.76
C HIS A 126 -3.03 5.73 -8.81
N ILE A 127 -3.25 4.83 -9.76
CA ILE A 127 -4.30 4.99 -10.77
C ILE A 127 -5.67 5.10 -10.09
N ARG A 128 -5.91 4.31 -9.04
CA ARG A 128 -7.16 4.30 -8.29
C ARG A 128 -7.37 5.50 -7.40
N HIS A 129 -6.33 6.05 -6.79
CA HIS A 129 -6.47 7.00 -5.68
C HIS A 129 -5.70 8.31 -5.89
N GLY A 130 -4.96 8.46 -6.99
CA GLY A 130 -4.03 9.58 -7.20
C GLY A 130 -2.98 9.67 -6.10
N TYR A 131 -2.51 10.87 -5.76
CA TYR A 131 -1.61 11.07 -4.60
C TYR A 131 -2.38 11.22 -3.26
N ARG A 132 -3.46 10.46 -3.08
CA ARG A 132 -4.21 10.35 -1.83
C ARG A 132 -4.23 8.93 -1.32
N GLY A 133 -4.36 8.80 0.00
CA GLY A 133 -4.52 7.50 0.65
C GLY A 133 -3.43 6.53 0.17
N TYR A 134 -3.84 5.34 -0.26
CA TYR A 134 -2.92 4.31 -0.76
C TYR A 134 -2.17 4.72 -2.01
N GLY A 135 -2.72 5.56 -2.89
CA GLY A 135 -2.03 5.95 -4.12
C GLY A 135 -0.78 6.83 -3.91
N ARG A 136 -0.55 7.30 -2.68
CA ARG A 136 0.72 7.94 -2.29
C ARG A 136 1.90 6.98 -2.26
N THR A 137 1.67 5.67 -2.16
CA THR A 137 2.78 4.70 -2.09
C THR A 137 3.54 4.59 -3.41
N ALA A 138 2.92 4.94 -4.54
CA ALA A 138 3.61 5.07 -5.83
C ALA A 138 4.53 6.28 -5.90
N PHE A 139 4.35 7.26 -5.00
CA PHE A 139 5.35 8.29 -4.85
C PHE A 139 6.54 7.69 -4.12
N ASP A 140 7.69 7.71 -4.80
CA ASP A 140 8.95 7.27 -4.23
C ASP A 140 9.36 8.17 -3.03
N ARG A 141 10.54 7.93 -2.46
CA ARG A 141 11.08 8.65 -1.30
C ARG A 141 12.29 9.50 -1.69
N PRO A 142 12.21 10.41 -2.68
CA PRO A 142 13.38 11.15 -3.20
C PRO A 142 14.04 12.07 -2.16
N HIS A 143 13.36 12.32 -1.04
CA HIS A 143 13.80 13.20 0.05
C HIS A 143 14.11 12.44 1.35
N LEU A 144 14.32 11.12 1.30
CA LEU A 144 14.60 10.30 2.50
C LEU A 144 15.74 10.87 3.36
N ALA A 145 16.77 11.44 2.72
CA ALA A 145 17.93 12.03 3.40
C ALA A 145 17.68 13.41 4.03
N GLN A 146 16.50 14.00 3.83
CA GLN A 146 16.15 15.32 4.37
C GLN A 146 15.40 15.20 5.70
N HIS A 147 14.87 14.02 6.04
CA HIS A 147 14.24 13.77 7.33
C HIS A 147 15.25 13.96 8.47
N THR A 148 14.84 14.72 9.47
CA THR A 148 15.66 15.09 10.63
C THR A 148 15.39 14.15 11.81
N PRO A 149 16.30 14.10 12.80
CA PRO A 149 16.02 13.45 14.09
C PRO A 149 14.71 13.86 14.73
N ASP A 150 14.29 15.12 14.58
CA ASP A 150 13.06 15.62 15.18
C ASP A 150 11.82 15.13 14.43
N ASP A 151 11.91 14.97 13.10
CA ASP A 151 10.85 14.32 12.31
C ASP A 151 10.65 12.87 12.75
N ILE A 152 11.76 12.13 12.95
CA ILE A 152 11.74 10.75 13.44
C ILE A 152 11.09 10.66 14.82
N ARG A 153 11.52 11.49 15.79
CA ARG A 153 10.93 11.49 17.14
C ARG A 153 9.46 11.89 17.12
N THR A 154 9.10 12.89 16.31
CA THR A 154 7.71 13.36 16.18
C THR A 154 6.84 12.27 15.58
N TRP A 155 7.32 11.56 14.56
CA TRP A 155 6.61 10.44 13.95
C TRP A 155 6.46 9.27 14.94
N ALA A 156 7.54 8.90 15.62
CA ALA A 156 7.57 7.82 16.59
C ALA A 156 6.59 8.06 17.75
N THR A 157 6.68 9.24 18.39
CA THR A 157 5.82 9.62 19.51
C THR A 157 4.35 9.75 19.14
N ARG A 158 4.04 10.01 17.86
CA ARG A 158 2.66 10.12 17.38
C ARG A 158 2.02 8.77 17.09
N HIS A 159 2.78 7.81 16.56
CA HIS A 159 2.21 6.60 15.96
C HIS A 159 2.61 5.29 16.65
N PHE A 160 3.77 5.23 17.32
CA PHE A 160 4.22 4.05 18.05
C PHE A 160 3.90 4.19 19.55
N VAL A 161 2.60 4.21 19.84
CA VAL A 161 2.01 4.45 21.16
C VAL A 161 1.17 3.26 21.61
N ARG A 162 0.88 3.16 22.92
CA ARG A 162 0.09 2.04 23.49
C ARG A 162 -1.27 1.86 22.84
N GLY A 163 -2.01 2.96 22.62
CA GLY A 163 -3.34 2.90 22.01
C GLY A 163 -3.33 2.46 20.54
N ASN A 164 -2.17 2.47 19.89
CA ASN A 164 -2.00 2.04 18.50
C ASN A 164 -1.33 0.67 18.36
N ALA A 165 -1.13 -0.06 19.46
CA ALA A 165 -0.40 -1.33 19.48
C ALA A 165 -1.28 -2.50 19.94
N ALA A 166 -0.96 -3.70 19.44
CA ALA A 166 -1.47 -4.96 19.98
C ALA A 166 -0.37 -6.02 20.00
N LEU A 167 -0.46 -6.93 20.97
CA LEU A 167 0.45 -8.05 21.13
C LEU A 167 -0.28 -9.36 20.81
N SER A 168 0.35 -10.24 20.04
CA SER A 168 -0.06 -11.62 19.84
C SER A 168 1.01 -12.59 20.36
N LEU A 169 0.60 -13.66 21.05
CA LEU A 169 1.50 -14.66 21.63
C LEU A 169 1.00 -16.09 21.40
N THR A 170 1.90 -17.04 21.17
CA THR A 170 1.57 -18.49 21.08
C THR A 170 1.64 -19.23 22.41
N GLY A 171 1.32 -18.53 23.50
CA GLY A 171 1.26 -19.04 24.87
C GLY A 171 0.94 -17.90 25.85
N PRO A 172 0.78 -18.19 27.15
CA PRO A 172 0.53 -17.15 28.14
C PRO A 172 1.67 -16.11 28.16
N PRO A 173 1.37 -14.83 28.48
CA PRO A 173 2.41 -13.82 28.63
C PRO A 173 3.54 -14.26 29.57
N PRO A 174 4.81 -14.15 29.14
CA PRO A 174 5.94 -14.46 30.00
C PRO A 174 5.94 -13.59 31.26
N PRO A 175 6.26 -14.13 32.45
CA PRO A 175 6.36 -13.35 33.67
C PRO A 175 7.35 -12.19 33.51
N GLY A 176 6.95 -10.96 33.84
CA GLY A 176 7.80 -9.78 33.73
C GLY A 176 7.95 -9.21 32.31
N LEU A 177 7.11 -9.63 31.36
CA LEU A 177 6.99 -8.94 30.08
C LEU A 177 6.58 -7.48 30.31
N HIS A 178 7.40 -6.56 29.84
CA HIS A 178 7.15 -5.12 29.91
C HIS A 178 7.27 -4.48 28.52
N LEU A 179 6.35 -3.60 28.18
CA LEU A 179 6.23 -2.95 26.88
C LEU A 179 6.17 -1.43 27.07
N PRO A 180 7.32 -0.77 27.31
CA PRO A 180 7.39 0.63 27.71
C PRO A 180 7.15 1.61 26.53
N LEU A 181 5.98 1.52 25.89
CA LEU A 181 5.54 2.49 24.89
C LEU A 181 4.98 3.75 25.56
N PRO A 182 5.08 4.92 24.91
CA PRO A 182 4.38 6.12 25.35
C PRO A 182 2.86 5.95 25.26
N ASP A 183 2.13 6.70 26.08
CA ASP A 183 0.68 6.81 25.97
C ASP A 183 0.30 7.61 24.72
N GLY A 184 -0.84 7.29 24.12
CA GLY A 184 -1.33 7.95 22.92
C GLY A 184 -2.53 7.23 22.32
N PRO A 185 -3.33 7.95 21.50
CA PRO A 185 -4.53 7.38 20.93
C PRO A 185 -4.21 6.36 19.83
N ARG A 186 -5.20 5.53 19.56
CA ARG A 186 -5.25 4.71 18.34
C ARG A 186 -5.20 5.58 17.09
N HIS A 187 -4.41 5.17 16.10
CA HIS A 187 -4.42 5.79 14.78
C HIS A 187 -5.66 5.33 14.00
N THR A 188 -6.32 6.26 13.31
CA THR A 188 -7.47 5.95 12.46
C THR A 188 -7.20 6.42 11.04
N ARG A 189 -7.30 5.51 10.07
CA ARG A 189 -7.16 5.85 8.66
C ARG A 189 -8.52 6.26 8.07
N PRO A 190 -8.61 7.37 7.33
CA PRO A 190 -9.81 7.69 6.56
C PRO A 190 -10.08 6.59 5.51
N PRO A 191 -11.36 6.31 5.20
CA PRO A 191 -11.70 5.42 4.10
C PRO A 191 -11.10 5.90 2.77
N GLN A 192 -10.61 4.97 1.98
CA GLN A 192 -10.03 5.24 0.67
C GLN A 192 -11.12 5.71 -0.29
N ARG A 193 -10.82 6.79 -1.01
CA ARG A 193 -11.74 7.36 -2.01
C ARG A 193 -11.10 7.19 -3.38
N PRO A 194 -11.67 6.36 -4.27
CA PRO A 194 -11.14 6.24 -5.60
C PRO A 194 -11.38 7.51 -6.42
N THR A 195 -10.49 7.80 -7.36
CA THR A 195 -10.72 8.77 -8.43
C THR A 195 -11.89 8.29 -9.30
N PRO A 196 -12.67 9.21 -9.89
CA PRO A 196 -13.75 8.82 -10.78
C PRO A 196 -13.25 8.00 -11.98
N HIS A 197 -14.06 7.04 -12.45
CA HIS A 197 -13.86 6.31 -13.71
C HIS A 197 -12.61 5.42 -13.82
N VAL A 198 -12.15 4.80 -12.72
CA VAL A 198 -10.99 3.89 -12.77
C VAL A 198 -11.34 2.44 -13.11
N GLY A 199 -12.60 2.04 -12.91
CA GLY A 199 -13.02 0.65 -13.11
C GLY A 199 -13.51 0.36 -14.53
N GLY A 200 -13.30 -0.86 -15.00
CA GLY A 200 -13.63 -1.31 -16.36
C GLY A 200 -12.54 -0.98 -17.39
N HIS A 201 -11.29 -0.81 -16.91
CA HIS A 201 -10.20 -0.32 -17.73
C HIS A 201 -8.95 -1.20 -17.72
N TRP A 202 -8.10 -1.02 -18.72
CA TRP A 202 -6.76 -1.56 -18.76
C TRP A 202 -5.72 -0.49 -19.11
N TYR A 203 -4.48 -0.70 -18.71
CA TYR A 203 -3.35 0.20 -18.99
C TYR A 203 -2.06 -0.62 -19.19
N GLU A 204 -1.04 -0.01 -19.78
CA GLU A 204 0.30 -0.60 -19.84
C GLU A 204 1.11 -0.14 -18.63
N HIS A 205 1.76 -1.07 -17.95
CA HIS A 205 2.70 -0.74 -16.88
C HIS A 205 3.88 0.10 -17.39
N GLY A 206 4.47 0.89 -16.48
CA GLY A 206 5.74 1.57 -16.71
C GLY A 206 6.90 0.62 -17.07
N HIS A 207 7.97 1.16 -17.67
CA HIS A 207 9.14 0.40 -18.16
C HIS A 207 9.75 -0.54 -17.11
N GLU A 208 9.70 -0.16 -15.84
CA GLU A 208 10.36 -0.87 -14.76
C GLU A 208 9.58 -2.13 -14.31
N ALA A 209 8.28 -2.23 -14.61
CA ALA A 209 7.44 -3.35 -14.16
C ALA A 209 7.67 -4.67 -14.93
N GLY A 210 8.48 -4.64 -15.99
CA GLY A 210 8.91 -5.81 -16.75
C GLY A 210 7.74 -6.61 -17.35
N HIS A 211 7.76 -7.93 -17.16
CA HIS A 211 6.74 -8.86 -17.67
C HIS A 211 5.65 -9.18 -16.63
N THR A 212 5.26 -8.19 -15.84
CA THR A 212 4.20 -8.35 -14.84
C THR A 212 2.84 -8.09 -15.47
N LEU A 213 1.92 -9.04 -15.28
CA LEU A 213 0.49 -8.88 -15.52
C LEU A 213 -0.18 -8.66 -14.16
N SER A 214 -1.16 -7.76 -14.09
CA SER A 214 -1.83 -7.49 -12.82
C SER A 214 -3.30 -7.14 -13.01
N VAL A 215 -4.15 -7.58 -12.09
CA VAL A 215 -5.56 -7.20 -12.06
C VAL A 215 -5.96 -6.83 -10.65
N SER A 216 -6.59 -5.68 -10.52
CA SER A 216 -7.17 -5.25 -9.25
C SER A 216 -8.65 -4.97 -9.37
N PHE A 217 -9.39 -5.16 -8.29
CA PHE A 217 -10.83 -4.93 -8.25
C PHE A 217 -11.34 -4.83 -6.81
N VAL A 218 -12.50 -4.23 -6.62
CA VAL A 218 -13.04 -3.93 -5.28
C VAL A 218 -14.20 -4.87 -4.97
N MET A 219 -14.23 -5.43 -3.76
CA MET A 219 -15.28 -6.33 -3.28
C MET A 219 -15.67 -6.04 -1.82
N PRO A 220 -16.83 -6.53 -1.34
CA PRO A 220 -17.15 -6.48 0.09
C PRO A 220 -16.15 -7.25 0.96
N THR A 221 -15.79 -6.70 2.13
CA THR A 221 -14.80 -7.31 3.02
C THR A 221 -15.27 -8.62 3.65
N THR A 222 -16.56 -8.78 3.96
CA THR A 222 -17.06 -9.93 4.75
C THR A 222 -16.68 -11.30 4.19
N HIS A 223 -16.60 -11.43 2.86
CA HIS A 223 -16.39 -12.72 2.19
C HIS A 223 -15.22 -12.67 1.17
N HIS A 224 -14.31 -11.70 1.29
CA HIS A 224 -13.23 -11.54 0.32
C HIS A 224 -12.30 -12.76 0.27
N ARG A 225 -11.95 -13.36 1.42
CA ARG A 225 -11.04 -14.50 1.51
C ARG A 225 -11.54 -15.72 0.71
N PRO A 226 -12.74 -16.28 0.96
CA PRO A 226 -13.23 -17.42 0.17
C PRO A 226 -13.33 -17.11 -1.32
N ALA A 227 -13.76 -15.89 -1.70
CA ALA A 227 -13.85 -15.49 -3.09
C ALA A 227 -12.48 -15.49 -3.79
N LEU A 228 -11.45 -14.96 -3.12
CA LEU A 228 -10.10 -14.88 -3.66
C LEU A 228 -9.40 -16.24 -3.70
N THR A 229 -9.49 -17.05 -2.64
CA THR A 229 -8.89 -18.40 -2.63
C THR A 229 -9.49 -19.27 -3.74
N ILE A 230 -10.81 -19.30 -3.87
CA ILE A 230 -11.48 -20.09 -4.92
C ILE A 230 -11.11 -19.59 -6.32
N ALA A 231 -10.97 -18.27 -6.51
CA ALA A 231 -10.50 -17.70 -7.77
C ALA A 231 -9.07 -18.15 -8.09
N LEU A 232 -8.14 -18.04 -7.14
CA LEU A 232 -6.76 -18.46 -7.31
C LEU A 232 -6.64 -19.97 -7.58
N ASP A 233 -7.37 -20.80 -6.85
CA ASP A 233 -7.39 -22.25 -7.07
C ASP A 233 -7.88 -22.59 -8.47
N ARG A 234 -8.84 -21.82 -9.01
CA ARG A 234 -9.35 -22.01 -10.36
C ARG A 234 -8.34 -21.57 -11.41
N ILE A 235 -7.71 -20.41 -11.22
CA ILE A 235 -6.65 -19.92 -12.11
C ILE A 235 -5.49 -20.93 -12.13
N ALA A 236 -5.05 -21.42 -10.97
CA ALA A 236 -3.97 -22.41 -10.86
C ALA A 236 -4.30 -23.74 -11.56
N ARG A 237 -5.56 -24.20 -11.49
CA ARG A 237 -6.01 -25.38 -12.24
C ARG A 237 -6.02 -25.14 -13.74
N GLU A 238 -6.52 -23.98 -14.19
CA GLU A 238 -6.55 -23.60 -15.60
C GLU A 238 -5.13 -23.49 -16.17
N GLN A 239 -4.19 -22.91 -15.43
CA GLN A 239 -2.77 -22.87 -15.76
C GLN A 239 -2.18 -24.27 -15.99
N HIS A 240 -2.45 -25.21 -15.07
CA HIS A 240 -1.90 -26.56 -15.17
C HIS A 240 -2.39 -27.33 -16.40
N THR A 241 -3.56 -26.97 -16.92
CA THR A 241 -4.16 -27.56 -18.13
C THR A 241 -3.92 -26.75 -19.40
N GLY A 242 -3.38 -25.54 -19.27
CA GLY A 242 -3.26 -24.55 -20.33
C GLY A 242 -1.91 -24.57 -21.06
N ASP A 243 -1.62 -23.48 -21.77
CA ASP A 243 -0.42 -23.28 -22.59
C ASP A 243 0.81 -22.81 -21.79
N GLY A 244 0.68 -22.61 -20.47
CA GLY A 244 1.77 -22.13 -19.61
C GLY A 244 2.03 -20.62 -19.70
N SER A 245 1.10 -19.83 -20.25
CA SER A 245 1.24 -18.37 -20.43
C SER A 245 1.27 -17.54 -19.14
N LEU A 246 0.85 -18.11 -18.02
CA LEU A 246 0.77 -17.45 -16.72
C LEU A 246 1.70 -18.20 -15.75
N GLY A 247 2.60 -17.48 -15.10
CA GLY A 247 3.58 -18.02 -14.15
C GLY A 247 3.11 -17.89 -12.70
N ASP A 248 4.04 -17.52 -11.82
CA ASP A 248 3.78 -17.39 -10.39
C ASP A 248 2.73 -16.31 -10.11
N LEU A 249 1.76 -16.66 -9.28
CA LEU A 249 0.68 -15.79 -8.81
C LEU A 249 0.99 -15.24 -7.42
N ASP A 250 0.73 -13.96 -7.22
CA ASP A 250 0.74 -13.32 -5.91
C ASP A 250 -0.58 -12.56 -5.69
N LEU A 251 -1.03 -12.50 -4.43
CA LEU A 251 -2.29 -11.88 -4.04
C LEU A 251 -2.05 -10.90 -2.90
N ARG A 252 -2.50 -9.68 -3.10
CA ARG A 252 -2.66 -8.68 -2.04
C ARG A 252 -4.14 -8.33 -1.86
N ALA A 253 -4.53 -8.08 -0.61
CA ALA A 253 -5.87 -7.68 -0.25
C ALA A 253 -5.81 -6.54 0.76
N ASP A 254 -6.14 -5.33 0.30
CA ASP A 254 -6.02 -4.11 1.08
C ASP A 254 -7.41 -3.62 1.50
N LEU A 255 -7.63 -3.44 2.81
CA LEU A 255 -8.88 -2.93 3.34
C LEU A 255 -9.00 -1.43 3.02
N THR A 256 -10.13 -1.01 2.47
CA THR A 256 -10.34 0.40 2.07
C THR A 256 -11.08 1.23 3.11
N GLY A 257 -11.52 0.63 4.22
CA GLY A 257 -12.13 1.33 5.37
C GLY A 257 -13.62 1.65 5.24
N ASP A 258 -14.27 1.27 4.14
CA ASP A 258 -15.71 1.44 3.85
C ASP A 258 -16.45 0.09 3.75
N GLY A 259 -15.93 -0.94 4.44
CA GLY A 259 -16.43 -2.32 4.33
C GLY A 259 -16.12 -2.96 2.97
N ARG A 260 -15.16 -2.38 2.24
CA ARG A 260 -14.63 -2.93 0.99
C ARG A 260 -13.16 -3.31 1.14
N THR A 261 -12.75 -4.20 0.25
CA THR A 261 -11.39 -4.68 0.08
C THR A 261 -11.01 -4.50 -1.38
N LEU A 262 -9.83 -3.93 -1.63
CA LEU A 262 -9.18 -3.93 -2.92
C LEU A 262 -8.33 -5.19 -3.02
N ALA A 263 -8.69 -6.12 -3.90
CA ALA A 263 -7.82 -7.21 -4.26
C ALA A 263 -6.91 -6.81 -5.41
N LEU A 264 -5.68 -7.29 -5.37
CA LEU A 264 -4.72 -7.22 -6.45
C LEU A 264 -4.12 -8.61 -6.64
N ILE A 265 -4.30 -9.16 -7.83
CA ILE A 265 -3.63 -10.38 -8.27
C ILE A 265 -2.54 -9.96 -9.25
N THR A 266 -1.31 -10.36 -8.99
CA THR A 266 -0.19 -10.19 -9.92
C THR A 266 0.28 -11.55 -10.42
N ALA A 267 0.73 -11.59 -11.65
CA ALA A 267 1.22 -12.78 -12.33
C ALA A 267 2.46 -12.45 -13.12
N THR A 268 3.43 -13.37 -13.17
CA THR A 268 4.49 -13.31 -14.17
C THR A 268 3.98 -13.85 -15.51
N THR A 269 4.39 -13.24 -16.61
CA THR A 269 4.08 -13.70 -17.97
C THR A 269 5.25 -13.39 -18.90
N ASP A 270 5.09 -13.59 -20.20
CA ASP A 270 5.99 -13.06 -21.24
C ASP A 270 5.18 -12.26 -22.27
N GLU A 271 5.85 -11.55 -23.17
CA GLU A 271 5.18 -10.71 -24.17
C GLU A 271 4.22 -11.49 -25.09
N HIS A 272 4.48 -12.78 -25.34
CA HIS A 272 3.67 -13.61 -26.22
C HIS A 272 2.45 -14.17 -25.48
N GLY A 273 2.60 -14.50 -24.20
CA GLY A 273 1.58 -15.05 -23.32
C GLY A 273 0.69 -14.01 -22.64
N ALA A 274 1.11 -12.73 -22.58
CA ALA A 274 0.43 -11.70 -21.79
C ALA A 274 -1.07 -11.57 -22.09
N ALA A 275 -1.45 -11.56 -23.37
CA ALA A 275 -2.85 -11.45 -23.79
C ALA A 275 -3.68 -12.68 -23.40
N ALA A 276 -3.10 -13.89 -23.49
CA ALA A 276 -3.74 -15.13 -23.08
C ALA A 276 -3.89 -15.20 -21.55
N ALA A 277 -2.83 -14.88 -20.81
CA ALA A 277 -2.83 -14.81 -19.35
C ALA A 277 -3.86 -13.79 -18.82
N ALA A 278 -3.93 -12.59 -19.43
CA ALA A 278 -4.95 -11.59 -19.12
C ALA A 278 -6.37 -12.12 -19.37
N THR A 279 -6.57 -12.83 -20.48
CA THR A 279 -7.86 -13.43 -20.83
C THR A 279 -8.27 -14.50 -19.81
N THR A 280 -7.33 -15.33 -19.36
CA THR A 280 -7.55 -16.33 -18.31
C THR A 280 -8.00 -15.64 -17.02
N LEU A 281 -7.21 -14.70 -16.47
CA LEU A 281 -7.55 -13.98 -15.25
C LEU A 281 -8.94 -13.33 -15.33
N ASP A 282 -9.19 -12.57 -16.41
CA ASP A 282 -10.46 -11.87 -16.58
C ASP A 282 -11.64 -12.83 -16.71
N THR A 283 -11.49 -13.89 -17.50
CA THR A 283 -12.57 -14.87 -17.74
C THR A 283 -12.89 -15.65 -16.48
N THR A 284 -11.89 -16.09 -15.70
CA THR A 284 -12.11 -16.78 -14.42
C THR A 284 -12.91 -15.89 -13.47
N LEU A 285 -12.48 -14.63 -13.29
CA LEU A 285 -13.10 -13.69 -12.36
C LEU A 285 -14.51 -13.27 -12.81
N ARG A 286 -14.72 -12.98 -14.11
CA ARG A 286 -16.08 -12.71 -14.64
C ARG A 286 -16.99 -13.92 -14.52
N THR A 287 -16.49 -15.12 -14.77
CA THR A 287 -17.30 -16.33 -14.67
C THR A 287 -17.76 -16.57 -13.23
N LEU A 288 -16.87 -16.39 -12.24
CA LEU A 288 -17.23 -16.45 -10.83
C LEU A 288 -18.20 -15.32 -10.43
N ALA A 289 -18.00 -14.10 -10.93
CA ALA A 289 -18.91 -12.98 -10.69
C ALA A 289 -20.33 -13.22 -11.26
N GLN A 290 -20.44 -13.90 -12.40
CA GLN A 290 -21.71 -14.15 -13.08
C GLN A 290 -22.44 -15.40 -12.56
N HIS A 291 -21.72 -16.50 -12.40
CA HIS A 291 -22.30 -17.82 -12.15
C HIS A 291 -21.98 -18.38 -10.77
N GLY A 292 -21.02 -17.79 -10.06
CA GLY A 292 -20.48 -18.33 -8.81
C GLY A 292 -19.57 -19.55 -9.03
N PRO A 293 -18.97 -20.07 -7.95
CA PRO A 293 -18.24 -21.31 -7.97
C PRO A 293 -19.18 -22.52 -8.01
N THR A 294 -18.63 -23.68 -8.34
CA THR A 294 -19.38 -24.94 -8.23
C THR A 294 -19.60 -25.31 -6.75
N PRO A 295 -20.65 -26.10 -6.43
CA PRO A 295 -20.83 -26.64 -5.09
C PRO A 295 -19.60 -27.40 -4.58
N GLN A 296 -18.92 -28.15 -5.47
CA GLN A 296 -17.72 -28.90 -5.14
C GLN A 296 -16.55 -27.99 -4.71
N GLU A 297 -16.33 -26.85 -5.37
CA GLU A 297 -15.28 -25.91 -4.96
C GLU A 297 -15.58 -25.28 -3.59
N ILE A 298 -16.85 -25.01 -3.29
CA ILE A 298 -17.26 -24.55 -1.95
C ILE A 298 -17.02 -25.64 -0.90
N ASP A 299 -17.35 -26.89 -1.21
CA ASP A 299 -17.14 -28.01 -0.29
C ASP A 299 -15.64 -28.27 -0.03
N THR A 300 -14.81 -28.19 -1.06
CA THR A 300 -13.35 -28.25 -0.92
C THR A 300 -12.84 -27.12 -0.03
N TYR A 301 -13.18 -25.86 -0.33
CA TYR A 301 -12.75 -24.72 0.47
C TYR A 301 -13.20 -24.85 1.94
N ARG A 302 -14.45 -25.27 2.17
CA ARG A 302 -14.98 -25.48 3.52
C ARG A 302 -14.21 -26.57 4.26
N THR A 303 -13.93 -27.68 3.59
CA THR A 303 -13.22 -28.82 4.20
C THR A 303 -11.81 -28.41 4.59
N THR A 304 -11.04 -27.84 3.66
CA THR A 304 -9.68 -27.33 3.93
C THR A 304 -9.68 -26.29 5.04
N GLY A 305 -10.61 -25.32 4.99
CA GLY A 305 -10.69 -24.28 6.02
C GLY A 305 -11.02 -24.83 7.41
N LEU A 306 -11.87 -25.86 7.52
CA LEU A 306 -12.14 -26.52 8.79
C LEU A 306 -10.92 -27.30 9.30
N GLU A 307 -10.22 -28.01 8.40
CA GLU A 307 -8.96 -28.71 8.72
C GLU A 307 -7.88 -27.75 9.21
N ASP A 308 -7.74 -26.58 8.58
CA ASP A 308 -6.81 -25.53 9.00
C ASP A 308 -7.16 -24.99 10.39
N LEU A 309 -8.45 -24.79 10.70
CA LEU A 309 -8.88 -24.37 12.04
C LEU A 309 -8.65 -25.43 13.13
N ASP A 310 -8.51 -26.70 12.74
CA ASP A 310 -8.14 -27.80 13.63
C ASP A 310 -6.62 -28.01 13.72
N ASN A 311 -5.84 -27.42 12.81
CA ASN A 311 -4.39 -27.51 12.78
C ASN A 311 -3.75 -26.58 13.82
N PRO A 312 -3.01 -27.10 14.83
CA PRO A 312 -2.32 -26.26 15.80
C PRO A 312 -1.35 -25.25 15.16
N ALA A 313 -0.79 -25.55 13.99
CA ALA A 313 0.08 -24.64 13.24
C ALA A 313 -0.60 -23.30 12.90
N CYS A 314 -1.93 -23.27 12.76
CA CYS A 314 -2.70 -22.07 12.45
C CYS A 314 -2.92 -21.16 13.67
N THR A 315 -2.63 -21.63 14.89
CA THR A 315 -2.82 -20.86 16.14
C THR A 315 -2.14 -19.51 16.06
N ARG A 316 -0.90 -19.46 15.57
CA ARG A 316 -0.14 -18.21 15.42
C ARG A 316 -0.84 -17.23 14.49
N ALA A 317 -1.22 -17.69 13.30
CA ALA A 317 -1.90 -16.84 12.33
C ALA A 317 -3.21 -16.27 12.90
N LEU A 318 -3.99 -17.07 13.65
CA LEU A 318 -5.23 -16.63 14.27
C LEU A 318 -5.01 -15.54 15.33
N VAL A 319 -4.02 -15.70 16.22
CA VAL A 319 -3.73 -14.66 17.22
C VAL A 319 -3.15 -13.40 16.58
N ASP A 320 -2.36 -13.54 15.51
CA ASP A 320 -1.81 -12.44 14.72
C ASP A 320 -2.95 -11.65 14.04
N PHE A 321 -3.88 -12.32 13.36
CA PHE A 321 -5.06 -11.67 12.75
C PHE A 321 -5.92 -10.96 13.79
N THR A 322 -6.08 -11.55 14.99
CA THR A 322 -6.82 -10.91 16.08
C THR A 322 -6.17 -9.62 16.52
N ALA A 323 -4.84 -9.60 16.67
CA ALA A 323 -4.09 -8.42 17.04
C ALA A 323 -4.21 -7.33 15.95
N ASP A 324 -4.13 -7.71 14.67
CA ASP A 324 -4.23 -6.79 13.54
C ASP A 324 -5.64 -6.20 13.39
N ASP A 325 -6.69 -7.02 13.51
CA ASP A 325 -8.08 -6.55 13.58
C ASP A 325 -8.26 -5.61 14.78
N HIS A 326 -7.68 -5.97 15.93
CA HIS A 326 -7.74 -5.14 17.11
C HIS A 326 -7.06 -3.79 16.91
N THR A 327 -5.93 -3.66 16.20
CA THR A 327 -5.27 -2.36 15.97
C THR A 327 -5.99 -1.54 14.90
N ALA A 328 -6.53 -2.19 13.86
CA ALA A 328 -7.35 -1.54 12.84
C ALA A 328 -8.74 -1.11 13.35
N GLY A 329 -9.20 -1.65 14.49
CA GLY A 329 -10.51 -1.35 15.08
C GLY A 329 -11.64 -2.14 14.44
N HIS A 330 -11.32 -3.28 13.83
CA HIS A 330 -12.29 -4.21 13.27
C HIS A 330 -12.78 -5.19 14.33
N ASP A 331 -13.99 -5.68 14.13
CA ASP A 331 -14.52 -6.79 14.91
C ASP A 331 -13.77 -8.07 14.55
N HIS A 332 -13.18 -8.72 15.55
CA HIS A 332 -12.54 -10.01 15.38
C HIS A 332 -13.58 -11.15 15.52
N LEU A 333 -13.53 -12.13 14.62
CA LEU A 333 -14.34 -13.34 14.69
C LEU A 333 -13.64 -14.43 15.52
N ASP A 334 -14.26 -14.86 16.61
CA ASP A 334 -13.76 -15.99 17.38
C ASP A 334 -13.83 -17.33 16.58
N LEU A 335 -13.14 -18.35 17.08
CA LEU A 335 -13.10 -19.67 16.43
C LEU A 335 -14.48 -20.28 16.15
N PRO A 336 -15.44 -20.28 17.10
CA PRO A 336 -16.82 -20.71 16.81
C PRO A 336 -17.48 -19.92 15.67
N SER A 337 -17.30 -18.60 15.63
CA SER A 337 -17.86 -17.74 14.59
C SER A 337 -17.21 -18.01 13.22
N LEU A 338 -15.90 -18.25 13.18
CA LEU A 338 -15.20 -18.66 11.96
C LEU A 338 -15.71 -20.00 11.43
N ARG A 339 -15.95 -20.99 12.29
CA ARG A 339 -16.54 -22.27 11.88
C ARG A 339 -17.97 -22.10 11.37
N ALA A 340 -18.78 -21.33 12.08
CA ALA A 340 -20.15 -21.03 11.66
C ALA A 340 -20.14 -20.34 10.29
N PHE A 341 -19.27 -19.36 10.09
CA PHE A 341 -19.06 -18.68 8.81
C PHE A 341 -18.78 -19.68 7.68
N LEU A 342 -17.81 -20.59 7.85
CA LEU A 342 -17.48 -21.61 6.84
C LEU A 342 -18.67 -22.53 6.50
N HIS A 343 -19.50 -22.88 7.49
CA HIS A 343 -20.72 -23.66 7.25
C HIS A 343 -21.81 -22.87 6.50
N THR A 344 -21.84 -21.55 6.63
CA THR A 344 -22.81 -20.70 5.92
C THR A 344 -22.42 -20.38 4.47
N LEU A 345 -21.19 -20.68 4.05
CA LEU A 345 -20.72 -20.36 2.69
C LEU A 345 -21.51 -21.11 1.62
N THR A 346 -21.98 -20.36 0.64
CA THR A 346 -22.71 -20.85 -0.54
C THR A 346 -22.06 -20.32 -1.83
N PRO A 347 -22.31 -20.96 -2.99
CA PRO A 347 -21.92 -20.40 -4.28
C PRO A 347 -22.38 -18.96 -4.49
N ASP A 348 -23.62 -18.66 -4.08
CA ASP A 348 -24.22 -17.34 -4.17
C ASP A 348 -23.47 -16.28 -3.37
N THR A 349 -22.87 -16.66 -2.23
CA THR A 349 -22.04 -15.77 -1.40
C THR A 349 -20.81 -15.28 -2.18
N VAL A 350 -20.10 -16.20 -2.82
CA VAL A 350 -18.90 -15.88 -3.62
C VAL A 350 -19.29 -15.09 -4.87
N ARG A 351 -20.36 -15.48 -5.56
CA ARG A 351 -20.91 -14.73 -6.71
C ARG A 351 -21.20 -13.28 -6.32
N ALA A 352 -21.95 -13.08 -5.23
CA ALA A 352 -22.32 -11.75 -4.75
C ALA A 352 -21.09 -10.90 -4.34
N THR A 353 -20.06 -11.54 -3.79
CA THR A 353 -18.81 -10.87 -3.42
C THR A 353 -18.05 -10.35 -4.64
N LEU A 354 -18.03 -11.14 -5.72
CA LEU A 354 -17.32 -10.79 -6.96
C LEU A 354 -18.17 -10.01 -7.96
N ALA A 355 -19.45 -9.72 -7.66
CA ALA A 355 -20.40 -9.13 -8.61
C ALA A 355 -19.94 -7.77 -9.18
N ASP A 356 -19.18 -6.99 -8.39
CA ASP A 356 -18.63 -5.69 -8.80
C ASP A 356 -17.36 -5.80 -9.66
N TYR A 357 -16.79 -7.00 -9.86
CA TYR A 357 -15.54 -7.20 -10.62
C TYR A 357 -15.57 -6.53 -12.00
N PRO A 358 -16.55 -6.77 -12.89
CA PRO A 358 -16.49 -6.22 -14.25
C PRO A 358 -16.50 -4.69 -14.30
N ARG A 359 -17.13 -4.06 -13.31
CA ARG A 359 -17.24 -2.59 -13.21
C ARG A 359 -16.03 -1.96 -12.53
N THR A 360 -15.33 -2.71 -11.68
CA THR A 360 -14.26 -2.16 -10.83
C THR A 360 -12.87 -2.64 -11.25
N ALA A 361 -12.78 -3.59 -12.16
CA ALA A 361 -11.54 -4.16 -12.66
C ALA A 361 -10.63 -3.08 -13.27
N LEU A 362 -9.35 -3.13 -12.90
CA LEU A 362 -8.27 -2.39 -13.54
C LEU A 362 -7.18 -3.42 -13.84
N LEU A 363 -6.90 -3.62 -15.13
CA LEU A 363 -5.92 -4.56 -15.65
C LEU A 363 -4.63 -3.83 -16.07
N GLY A 364 -3.52 -4.14 -15.43
CA GLY A 364 -2.19 -3.71 -15.85
C GLY A 364 -1.55 -4.76 -16.76
N MET A 365 -1.20 -4.35 -17.97
CA MET A 365 -0.54 -5.18 -18.97
C MET A 365 0.96 -4.90 -19.00
N PRO A 366 1.82 -5.90 -19.31
CA PRO A 366 3.20 -5.63 -19.69
C PRO A 366 3.26 -4.61 -20.83
N ARG A 367 4.31 -3.80 -20.84
CA ARG A 367 4.51 -2.76 -21.86
C ARG A 367 4.48 -3.35 -23.27
N HIS A 368 3.94 -2.59 -24.23
CA HIS A 368 3.77 -2.99 -25.64
C HIS A 368 2.85 -4.21 -25.85
N THR A 369 2.08 -4.60 -24.83
CA THR A 369 1.07 -5.64 -24.93
C THR A 369 -0.31 -5.05 -24.68
N ALA A 370 -1.34 -5.72 -25.20
CA ALA A 370 -2.72 -5.33 -25.02
C ALA A 370 -3.56 -6.59 -24.76
N PRO A 371 -4.67 -6.48 -24.02
CA PRO A 371 -5.60 -7.60 -23.88
C PRO A 371 -6.22 -7.96 -25.24
N THR A 372 -6.81 -9.16 -25.32
CA THR A 372 -7.48 -9.62 -26.54
C THR A 372 -8.66 -8.71 -26.91
N PRO A 373 -9.03 -8.59 -28.21
CA PRO A 373 -10.13 -7.72 -28.64
C PRO A 373 -11.50 -8.06 -28.04
N ASP A 374 -11.68 -9.28 -27.55
CA ASP A 374 -12.92 -9.76 -26.91
C ASP A 374 -13.03 -9.37 -25.43
N THR A 375 -11.98 -8.75 -24.86
CA THR A 375 -12.03 -8.23 -23.50
C THR A 375 -13.10 -7.13 -23.36
N PRO A 376 -13.88 -7.12 -22.26
CA PRO A 376 -14.82 -6.02 -21.99
C PRO A 376 -14.13 -4.76 -21.44
N LEU A 377 -12.82 -4.84 -21.13
CA LEU A 377 -12.06 -3.72 -20.55
C LEU A 377 -11.62 -2.74 -21.65
N THR A 378 -11.72 -1.45 -21.36
CA THR A 378 -11.33 -0.39 -22.32
C THR A 378 -10.03 0.29 -21.90
N PRO A 379 -9.23 0.87 -22.81
CA PRO A 379 -8.03 1.61 -22.41
C PRO A 379 -8.36 2.69 -21.37
N LEU A 380 -7.52 2.81 -20.35
CA LEU A 380 -7.67 3.81 -19.29
C LEU A 380 -7.66 5.22 -19.91
N PRO A 381 -8.69 6.04 -19.71
CA PRO A 381 -8.72 7.39 -20.26
C PRO A 381 -7.68 8.28 -19.57
N PRO A 382 -7.17 9.32 -20.26
CA PRO A 382 -6.33 10.32 -19.61
C PRO A 382 -7.10 11.04 -18.49
N LEU A 383 -6.35 11.57 -17.51
CA LEU A 383 -6.94 12.35 -16.42
C LEU A 383 -7.79 13.51 -16.98
N PRO A 384 -9.00 13.74 -16.44
CA PRO A 384 -9.86 14.81 -16.91
C PRO A 384 -9.24 16.18 -16.62
N ALA A 385 -9.26 17.06 -17.62
CA ALA A 385 -8.88 18.46 -17.45
C ALA A 385 -10.01 19.26 -16.80
N GLY A 386 -9.70 20.01 -15.75
CA GLY A 386 -10.58 21.03 -15.22
C GLY A 386 -10.62 22.26 -16.13
N THR A 387 -11.64 23.11 -15.95
CA THR A 387 -11.69 24.44 -16.54
C THR A 387 -11.43 25.47 -15.45
N LEU A 388 -10.48 26.38 -15.68
CA LEU A 388 -10.25 27.52 -14.79
C LEU A 388 -11.04 28.72 -15.30
N THR A 389 -11.86 29.31 -14.43
CA THR A 389 -12.77 30.41 -14.81
C THR A 389 -12.02 31.71 -15.09
N THR A 390 -10.92 31.96 -14.37
CA THR A 390 -10.01 33.10 -14.56
C THR A 390 -8.58 32.64 -14.27
N ALA A 391 -7.65 32.91 -15.19
CA ALA A 391 -6.25 32.51 -15.03
C ALA A 391 -5.32 33.37 -15.90
N ASP A 392 -4.11 33.60 -15.39
CA ASP A 392 -3.03 34.21 -16.19
C ASP A 392 -2.38 33.15 -17.08
N GLU A 393 -2.18 33.51 -18.36
CA GLU A 393 -1.59 32.64 -19.37
C GLU A 393 -0.07 32.84 -19.46
N TYR A 394 0.68 31.76 -19.25
CA TYR A 394 2.12 31.70 -19.45
C TYR A 394 2.45 30.88 -20.70
N ARG A 395 3.19 31.51 -21.62
CA ARG A 395 3.59 30.90 -22.92
C ARG A 395 5.03 30.43 -22.89
N PRO A 396 5.39 29.31 -23.51
CA PRO A 396 6.77 28.83 -23.57
C PRO A 396 7.74 29.84 -24.21
N ARG A 397 8.98 29.89 -23.68
CA ARG A 397 10.12 30.58 -24.33
C ARG A 397 10.64 29.76 -25.52
N LEU A 398 11.40 30.41 -26.42
CA LEU A 398 11.87 29.79 -27.67
C LEU A 398 12.82 28.58 -27.46
N ARG A 399 13.57 28.56 -26.35
CA ARG A 399 14.52 27.50 -25.97
C ARG A 399 14.04 26.66 -24.77
N SER A 400 12.73 26.66 -24.52
CA SER A 400 12.11 25.84 -23.48
C SER A 400 12.08 24.37 -23.92
N PRO A 401 12.12 23.38 -22.99
CA PRO A 401 11.87 21.98 -23.31
C PRO A 401 10.40 21.72 -23.71
N LEU A 402 9.50 22.67 -23.46
CA LEU A 402 8.08 22.53 -23.78
C LEU A 402 7.79 22.79 -25.26
N THR A 403 6.74 22.13 -25.79
CA THR A 403 6.25 22.43 -27.14
C THR A 403 5.74 23.87 -27.22
N ARG A 404 5.85 24.53 -28.39
CA ARG A 404 5.37 25.91 -28.57
C ARG A 404 3.86 26.09 -28.36
N ARG A 405 3.09 25.00 -28.41
CA ARG A 405 1.64 25.00 -28.19
C ARG A 405 1.27 24.77 -26.73
N THR A 406 2.19 24.31 -25.89
CA THR A 406 1.93 24.17 -24.45
C THR A 406 1.56 25.51 -23.83
N ARG A 407 0.63 25.52 -22.88
CA ARG A 407 0.23 26.68 -22.08
C ARG A 407 0.17 26.30 -20.61
N LEU A 408 0.60 27.20 -19.76
CA LEU A 408 0.39 27.10 -18.31
C LEU A 408 -0.57 28.21 -17.90
N TYR A 409 -1.65 27.85 -17.23
CA TYR A 409 -2.64 28.77 -16.71
C TYR A 409 -2.60 28.71 -15.19
N ILE A 410 -2.39 29.85 -14.53
CA ILE A 410 -2.40 29.95 -13.07
C ILE A 410 -3.53 30.89 -12.68
N GLY A 411 -4.55 30.36 -12.02
CA GLY A 411 -5.71 31.11 -11.54
C GLY A 411 -5.87 31.05 -10.03
N ASP A 412 -6.94 31.63 -9.52
CA ASP A 412 -7.24 31.65 -8.08
C ASP A 412 -7.77 30.30 -7.57
N GLU A 413 -8.24 29.42 -8.47
CA GLU A 413 -8.82 28.12 -8.15
C GLU A 413 -7.84 26.96 -8.33
N GLY A 414 -6.82 27.13 -9.18
CA GLY A 414 -5.86 26.09 -9.48
C GLY A 414 -4.89 26.44 -10.60
N ILE A 415 -4.19 25.42 -11.06
CA ILE A 415 -3.24 25.48 -12.16
C ILE A 415 -3.58 24.45 -13.22
N THR A 416 -3.49 24.84 -14.48
CA THR A 416 -3.73 23.96 -15.63
C THR A 416 -2.54 24.01 -16.58
N GLN A 417 -2.00 22.85 -16.93
CA GLN A 417 -1.10 22.73 -18.06
C GLN A 417 -1.87 22.13 -19.24
N TRP A 418 -1.85 22.82 -20.38
CA TRP A 418 -2.58 22.46 -21.59
C TRP A 418 -1.62 22.25 -22.75
N TRP A 419 -1.92 21.28 -23.61
CA TRP A 419 -1.27 21.01 -24.89
C TRP A 419 -2.32 20.55 -25.92
N PRO A 420 -1.98 20.42 -27.22
CA PRO A 420 -2.97 20.15 -28.27
C PRO A 420 -3.84 18.91 -28.05
N ASP A 421 -3.25 17.87 -27.46
CA ASP A 421 -3.87 16.54 -27.33
C ASP A 421 -4.34 16.25 -25.90
N GLY A 422 -4.29 17.24 -24.99
CA GLY A 422 -4.68 17.03 -23.61
C GLY A 422 -4.43 18.22 -22.69
N ALA A 423 -4.92 18.10 -21.47
CA ALA A 423 -4.62 19.03 -20.41
C ALA A 423 -4.74 18.34 -19.06
N VAL A 424 -4.05 18.89 -18.08
CA VAL A 424 -4.11 18.43 -16.69
C VAL A 424 -4.35 19.63 -15.80
N THR A 425 -5.18 19.46 -14.77
CA THR A 425 -5.52 20.54 -13.81
C THR A 425 -5.35 20.05 -12.39
N ILE A 426 -4.71 20.89 -11.57
CA ILE A 426 -4.56 20.69 -10.13
C ILE A 426 -5.27 21.85 -9.43
N PRO A 427 -6.42 21.62 -8.78
CA PRO A 427 -7.04 22.65 -7.95
C PRO A 427 -6.20 22.89 -6.69
N TRP A 428 -6.14 24.13 -6.19
CA TRP A 428 -5.30 24.46 -5.03
C TRP A 428 -5.68 23.68 -3.76
N TYR A 429 -6.98 23.41 -3.57
CA TYR A 429 -7.46 22.60 -2.44
C TYR A 429 -7.07 21.12 -2.56
N GLY A 430 -6.66 20.67 -3.75
CA GLY A 430 -6.30 19.30 -4.07
C GLY A 430 -4.80 19.13 -4.34
N VAL A 431 -3.94 19.95 -3.73
CA VAL A 431 -2.49 19.78 -3.81
C VAL A 431 -2.04 18.73 -2.79
N ALA A 432 -1.33 17.71 -3.26
CA ALA A 432 -0.71 16.67 -2.45
C ALA A 432 0.74 17.00 -2.06
N GLY A 433 1.45 17.78 -2.87
CA GLY A 433 2.85 18.13 -2.65
C GLY A 433 3.40 19.14 -3.64
N LEU A 434 4.48 19.83 -3.26
CA LEU A 434 5.27 20.68 -4.14
C LEU A 434 6.75 20.35 -3.93
N SER A 435 7.38 19.77 -4.95
CA SER A 435 8.81 19.53 -4.96
C SER A 435 9.56 20.71 -5.58
N THR A 436 10.83 20.88 -5.21
CA THR A 436 11.78 21.70 -5.97
C THR A 436 13.15 21.03 -5.94
N ASP A 437 13.78 20.89 -7.10
CA ASP A 437 15.12 20.33 -7.22
C ASP A 437 16.22 21.40 -7.09
N GLU A 438 17.48 20.99 -7.19
CA GLU A 438 18.64 21.87 -7.10
C GLU A 438 18.77 22.85 -8.28
N THR A 439 18.12 22.54 -9.41
CA THR A 439 18.12 23.39 -10.61
C THR A 439 17.07 24.51 -10.54
N GLY A 440 16.14 24.42 -9.57
CA GLY A 440 14.99 25.30 -9.47
C GLY A 440 13.77 24.78 -10.23
N THR A 441 13.84 23.58 -10.81
CA THR A 441 12.66 22.93 -11.41
C THR A 441 11.76 22.47 -10.27
N ALA A 442 10.46 22.73 -10.41
CA ALA A 442 9.47 22.36 -9.40
C ALA A 442 8.38 21.48 -10.01
N THR A 443 7.91 20.49 -9.25
CA THR A 443 6.77 19.67 -9.63
C THR A 443 5.66 19.84 -8.61
N LEU A 444 4.47 20.19 -9.09
CA LEU A 444 3.26 20.22 -8.28
C LEU A 444 2.52 18.90 -8.46
N TYR A 445 2.20 18.25 -7.34
CA TYR A 445 1.47 16.99 -7.28
C TYR A 445 0.03 17.23 -6.84
N GLY A 446 -0.92 16.78 -7.64
CA GLY A 446 -2.34 16.84 -7.37
C GLY A 446 -2.84 15.55 -6.71
N GLU A 447 -3.76 15.68 -5.78
CA GLU A 447 -4.44 14.58 -5.12
C GLU A 447 -5.15 13.62 -6.09
N ASN A 448 -5.53 14.07 -7.29
CA ASN A 448 -6.11 13.26 -8.36
C ASN A 448 -5.07 12.45 -9.18
N GLY A 449 -3.78 12.53 -8.82
CA GLY A 449 -2.69 11.88 -9.55
C GLY A 449 -2.07 12.76 -10.64
N ALA A 450 -2.58 13.97 -10.85
CA ALA A 450 -1.99 14.92 -11.79
C ALA A 450 -0.61 15.40 -11.31
N CYS A 451 0.33 15.55 -12.23
CA CYS A 451 1.62 16.20 -12.00
C CYS A 451 1.81 17.36 -12.99
N ILE A 452 2.31 18.50 -12.52
CA ILE A 452 2.73 19.61 -13.37
C ILE A 452 4.15 20.00 -12.98
N THR A 453 5.10 19.65 -13.84
CA THR A 453 6.49 20.11 -13.73
C THR A 453 6.67 21.42 -14.48
N TYR A 454 7.36 22.36 -13.84
CA TYR A 454 7.60 23.69 -14.39
C TYR A 454 8.93 24.26 -13.89
N HIS A 455 9.50 25.15 -14.71
CA HIS A 455 10.59 26.03 -14.33
C HIS A 455 10.26 27.44 -14.86
N PRO A 456 10.50 28.53 -14.10
CA PRO A 456 10.21 29.89 -14.53
C PRO A 456 10.78 30.24 -15.92
N ASP A 457 12.03 29.84 -16.19
CA ASP A 457 12.68 30.08 -17.49
C ASP A 457 12.07 29.33 -18.67
N TRP A 458 11.20 28.34 -18.44
CA TRP A 458 10.47 27.69 -19.53
C TRP A 458 9.41 28.62 -20.13
N TYR A 459 9.01 29.68 -19.43
CA TYR A 459 7.88 30.55 -19.79
C TYR A 459 8.28 32.02 -19.98
N ARG A 460 7.61 32.70 -20.91
CA ARG A 460 7.68 34.15 -21.09
C ARG A 460 7.00 34.81 -19.89
N SER A 461 7.64 35.84 -19.33
CA SER A 461 7.19 36.47 -18.09
C SER A 461 6.99 35.46 -16.95
N GLY A 462 7.82 34.41 -16.90
CA GLY A 462 7.77 33.39 -15.85
C GLY A 462 8.31 33.86 -14.51
N ASP A 463 8.89 35.06 -14.44
CA ASP A 463 9.37 35.67 -13.21
C ASP A 463 8.19 35.80 -12.24
N GLY A 464 8.28 35.13 -11.08
CA GLY A 464 7.21 35.08 -10.07
C GLY A 464 6.28 33.86 -10.13
N ILE A 465 6.43 32.94 -11.10
CA ILE A 465 5.64 31.68 -11.13
C ILE A 465 5.79 30.89 -9.81
N HIS A 466 7.03 30.74 -9.31
CA HIS A 466 7.25 30.03 -8.04
C HIS A 466 6.56 30.72 -6.86
N ASP A 467 6.72 32.03 -6.71
CA ASP A 467 6.14 32.77 -5.57
C ASP A 467 4.63 32.68 -5.58
N ARG A 468 4.03 32.77 -6.78
CA ARG A 468 2.59 32.61 -6.96
C ARG A 468 2.12 31.21 -6.59
N ILE A 469 2.79 30.15 -7.05
CA ILE A 469 2.39 28.78 -6.70
C ILE A 469 2.61 28.53 -5.21
N ARG A 470 3.74 28.95 -4.64
CA ARG A 470 4.05 28.82 -3.21
C ARG A 470 3.07 29.56 -2.32
N TRP A 471 2.51 30.69 -2.79
CA TRP A 471 1.46 31.41 -2.08
C TRP A 471 0.21 30.55 -1.84
N HIS A 472 -0.15 29.70 -2.81
CA HIS A 472 -1.32 28.81 -2.71
C HIS A 472 -1.02 27.48 -2.02
N VAL A 473 0.24 27.02 -2.00
CA VAL A 473 0.62 25.72 -1.42
C VAL A 473 1.11 25.87 0.02
N PRO A 474 0.45 25.24 1.01
CA PRO A 474 0.89 25.27 2.40
C PRO A 474 2.35 24.80 2.57
N PRO A 475 3.19 25.46 3.39
CA PRO A 475 4.61 25.11 3.56
C PRO A 475 4.85 23.65 3.97
N ARG A 476 3.93 23.05 4.73
CA ARG A 476 3.98 21.64 5.14
C ARG A 476 3.92 20.64 3.98
N LEU A 477 3.56 21.08 2.77
CA LEU A 477 3.50 20.26 1.55
C LEU A 477 4.75 20.40 0.68
N HIS A 478 5.71 21.23 1.10
CA HIS A 478 6.92 21.50 0.34
C HIS A 478 8.01 20.51 0.74
N PHE A 479 8.74 19.99 -0.24
CA PHE A 479 9.92 19.15 -0.02
C PHE A 479 10.91 19.35 -1.17
N ARG A 480 12.15 18.88 -1.04
CA ARG A 480 13.12 18.95 -2.14
C ARG A 480 13.25 17.60 -2.81
N GLU A 481 13.27 17.58 -4.13
CA GLU A 481 13.61 16.37 -4.87
C GLU A 481 15.11 16.32 -5.14
N ARG A 482 15.66 15.09 -5.13
CA ARG A 482 16.99 14.85 -5.64
C ARG A 482 16.91 15.00 -7.16
N GLY A 483 17.83 15.76 -7.76
CA GLY A 483 17.88 15.92 -9.21
C GLY A 483 18.02 14.56 -9.90
N GLY A 484 16.95 14.10 -10.53
CA GLY A 484 16.85 12.93 -11.39
C GLY A 484 15.86 13.27 -12.51
N GLU A 485 16.01 12.67 -13.69
CA GLU A 485 15.13 12.97 -14.82
C GLU A 485 13.67 12.69 -14.44
N PRO A 486 12.72 13.60 -14.74
CA PRO A 486 11.30 13.31 -14.57
C PRO A 486 10.92 12.14 -15.47
N ILE A 487 10.18 11.18 -14.90
CA ILE A 487 9.63 9.98 -15.56
C ILE A 487 8.84 10.37 -16.82
#